data_AF-A0A1B6M074-F1
#
_entry.id   AF-A0A1B6M074-F1
#
_cell.length_a   1.000
_cell.length_b   1.000
_cell.length_c   1.000
_cell.angle_alpha   90.00
_cell.angle_beta   90.00
_cell.angle_gamma   90.00
#
_symmetry.space_group_name_H-M   'P 1'
#
loop_
_entity.id
_entity.type
_entity.pdbx_description
1 polymer ?
#
loop_
_entity_poly.entity_id
_entity_poly.type
_entity_poly.pdbx_seq_one_letter_code
_entity_poly.pdbx_strand_id
1 'polypeptide(L)'
;MHKLKLSQRDKVKKFIAFTQTGEQTAIFCLAQNEWKLELASDNYFQNPDVYYKEPKVTVDRKKLEMLFSKYKDPVEPDKMTAEGVMKFLDDLNLSPESKLVLIIAWKFRAAAQCEFTREEFMAGMTELCADSIEK
;
A
#
# COMPACT_ATOMS: atom_id res chain seq x y z
N MET A 1 -24.93 -4.47 10.98
CA MET A 1 -23.77 -4.52 11.90
C MET A 1 -24.27 -4.33 13.32
N HIS A 2 -24.17 -5.35 14.19
CA HIS A 2 -24.54 -5.20 15.60
C HIS A 2 -23.54 -4.27 16.31
N LYS A 3 -24.04 -3.29 17.06
CA LYS A 3 -23.23 -2.34 17.82
C LYS A 3 -22.43 -3.08 18.89
N LEU A 4 -21.10 -2.90 18.91
CA LEU A 4 -20.24 -3.47 19.96
C LEU A 4 -20.58 -2.88 21.34
N LYS A 5 -20.58 -3.73 22.36
CA LYS A 5 -20.67 -3.32 23.78
C LYS A 5 -19.43 -2.51 24.19
N LEU A 6 -19.54 -1.66 25.21
CA LEU A 6 -18.41 -0.88 25.75
C LEU A 6 -17.20 -1.77 26.09
N SER A 7 -17.42 -2.86 26.82
CA SER A 7 -16.37 -3.83 27.19
C SER A 7 -15.72 -4.52 25.98
N GLN A 8 -16.45 -4.66 24.87
CA GLN A 8 -15.91 -5.22 23.63
C GLN A 8 -15.00 -4.21 22.93
N ARG A 9 -15.37 -2.91 22.92
CA ARG A 9 -14.55 -1.84 22.35
C ARG A 9 -13.20 -1.71 23.06
N ASP A 10 -13.17 -1.83 24.39
CA ASP A 10 -11.92 -1.79 25.14
C ASP A 10 -10.99 -2.95 24.80
N LYS A 11 -11.56 -4.14 24.57
CA LYS A 11 -10.80 -5.32 24.13
C LYS A 11 -10.26 -5.15 22.71
N VAL A 12 -11.04 -4.58 21.78
CA VAL A 12 -10.57 -4.25 20.42
C VAL A 12 -9.37 -3.32 20.49
N LYS A 13 -9.46 -2.22 21.26
CA LYS A 13 -8.35 -1.27 21.40
C LYS A 13 -7.07 -1.93 21.94
N LYS A 14 -7.21 -2.78 22.97
CA LYS A 14 -6.07 -3.53 23.53
C LYS A 14 -5.47 -4.52 22.53
N PHE A 15 -6.32 -5.28 21.83
CA PHE A 15 -5.87 -6.24 20.82
C PHE A 15 -5.10 -5.55 19.69
N ILE A 16 -5.61 -4.43 19.18
CA ILE A 16 -4.94 -3.62 18.16
C ILE A 16 -3.57 -3.16 18.66
N ALA A 17 -3.47 -2.68 19.91
CA ALA A 17 -2.20 -2.22 20.47
C ALA A 17 -1.13 -3.32 20.51
N PHE A 18 -1.51 -4.57 20.78
CA PHE A 18 -0.58 -5.70 20.84
C PHE A 18 -0.23 -6.29 19.47
N THR A 19 -1.20 -6.34 18.56
CA THR A 19 -1.06 -7.06 17.28
C THR A 19 -0.71 -6.15 16.11
N GLN A 20 -0.85 -4.84 16.27
CA GLN A 20 -0.71 -3.83 15.21
C GLN A 20 -1.62 -4.08 13.99
N THR A 21 -2.68 -4.87 14.16
CA THR A 21 -3.72 -5.07 13.16
C THR A 21 -4.77 -3.98 13.25
N GLY A 22 -5.52 -3.75 12.18
CA GLY A 22 -6.66 -2.86 12.19
C GLY A 22 -7.93 -3.49 12.79
N GLU A 23 -8.94 -2.64 12.88
CA GLU A 23 -10.15 -2.90 13.65
C GLU A 23 -10.94 -4.12 13.14
N GLN A 24 -10.95 -4.37 11.83
CA GLN A 24 -11.67 -5.50 11.24
C GLN A 24 -11.07 -6.85 11.65
N THR A 25 -9.74 -6.98 11.60
CA THR A 25 -9.01 -8.17 12.07
C THR A 25 -9.21 -8.36 13.57
N ALA A 26 -9.09 -7.29 14.36
CA ALA A 26 -9.27 -7.35 15.80
C ALA A 26 -10.69 -7.81 16.19
N ILE A 27 -11.73 -7.24 15.58
CA ILE A 27 -13.12 -7.65 15.82
C ILE A 27 -13.35 -9.10 15.41
N PHE A 28 -12.87 -9.51 14.23
CA PHE A 28 -13.03 -10.89 13.75
C PHE A 28 -12.36 -11.88 14.70
N CYS A 29 -11.09 -11.64 15.06
CA CYS A 29 -10.35 -12.52 15.96
C CYS A 29 -11.00 -12.60 17.34
N LEU A 30 -11.38 -11.46 17.94
CA LEU A 30 -12.05 -11.45 19.24
C LEU A 30 -13.41 -12.14 19.18
N ALA A 31 -14.19 -11.97 18.11
CA ALA A 31 -15.48 -12.63 17.96
C ALA A 31 -15.38 -14.16 17.85
N GLN A 32 -14.35 -14.67 17.16
CA GLN A 32 -14.09 -16.12 17.05
C GLN A 32 -13.58 -16.74 18.36
N ASN A 33 -13.03 -15.93 19.27
CA ASN A 33 -12.43 -16.38 20.52
C ASN A 33 -13.23 -15.91 21.75
N GLU A 34 -14.57 -15.81 21.62
CA GLU A 34 -15.50 -15.44 22.69
C GLU A 34 -15.16 -14.14 23.43
N TRP A 35 -14.49 -13.21 22.76
CA TRP A 35 -13.97 -11.97 23.32
C TRP A 35 -12.98 -12.18 24.48
N LYS A 36 -12.28 -13.32 24.56
CA LYS A 36 -11.18 -13.54 25.49
C LYS A 36 -9.90 -12.97 24.88
N LEU A 37 -9.43 -11.83 25.42
CA LEU A 37 -8.35 -11.05 24.82
C LEU A 37 -7.05 -11.87 24.68
N GLU A 38 -6.61 -12.52 25.76
CA GLU A 38 -5.37 -13.32 25.78
C GLU A 38 -5.45 -14.48 24.78
N LEU A 39 -6.52 -15.28 24.84
CA LEU A 39 -6.73 -16.39 23.91
C LEU A 39 -6.79 -15.93 22.44
N ALA A 40 -7.47 -14.82 22.16
CA ALA A 40 -7.51 -14.26 20.82
C ALA A 40 -6.12 -13.84 20.33
N SER A 41 -5.34 -13.19 21.20
CA SER A 41 -3.98 -12.75 20.87
C SER A 41 -3.06 -13.95 20.60
N ASP A 42 -3.09 -14.98 21.45
CA ASP A 42 -2.29 -16.19 21.25
C ASP A 42 -2.65 -16.89 19.93
N ASN A 43 -3.94 -17.06 19.65
CA ASN A 43 -4.41 -17.70 18.42
C ASN A 43 -4.04 -16.88 17.17
N TYR A 44 -4.09 -15.55 17.24
CA TYR A 44 -3.63 -14.69 16.17
C TYR A 44 -2.14 -14.85 15.90
N PHE A 45 -1.29 -14.83 16.94
CA PHE A 45 0.15 -14.95 16.75
C PHE A 45 0.58 -16.34 16.26
N GLN A 46 -0.16 -17.40 16.62
CA GLN A 46 0.08 -18.74 16.09
C GLN A 46 -0.39 -18.91 14.64
N ASN A 47 -1.49 -18.27 14.24
CA ASN A 47 -2.12 -18.47 12.94
C ASN A 47 -2.61 -17.15 12.30
N PRO A 48 -1.72 -16.20 12.00
CA PRO A 48 -2.12 -14.85 11.57
C PRO A 48 -2.96 -14.86 10.28
N ASP A 49 -2.66 -15.74 9.33
CA ASP A 49 -3.35 -15.86 8.04
C ASP A 49 -4.85 -16.20 8.16
N VAL A 50 -5.23 -16.93 9.22
CA VAL A 50 -6.63 -17.32 9.46
C VAL A 50 -7.47 -16.11 9.87
N TYR A 51 -6.87 -15.21 10.65
CA TYR A 51 -7.55 -14.11 11.31
C TYR A 51 -7.39 -12.77 10.61
N TYR A 52 -6.35 -12.58 9.80
CA TYR A 52 -6.11 -11.33 9.08
C TYR A 52 -7.26 -11.05 8.09
N LYS A 53 -8.03 -10.00 8.36
CA LYS A 53 -9.21 -9.56 7.58
C LYS A 53 -9.12 -8.11 7.13
N GLU A 54 -7.94 -7.50 7.23
CA GLU A 54 -7.78 -6.17 6.66
C GLU A 54 -7.94 -6.24 5.14
N PRO A 55 -8.54 -5.20 4.54
CA PRO A 55 -8.48 -5.06 3.10
C PRO A 55 -7.01 -4.96 2.72
N LYS A 56 -6.54 -5.90 1.90
CA LYS A 56 -5.28 -5.70 1.17
C LYS A 56 -5.40 -4.34 0.49
N VAL A 57 -4.41 -3.48 0.61
CA VAL A 57 -4.39 -2.23 -0.15
C VAL A 57 -4.34 -2.64 -1.62
N THR A 58 -5.50 -2.62 -2.27
CA THR A 58 -5.62 -3.02 -3.66
C THR A 58 -5.34 -1.80 -4.52
N VAL A 59 -4.26 -1.88 -5.29
CA VAL A 59 -3.99 -0.92 -6.36
C VAL A 59 -5.06 -1.07 -7.43
N ASP A 60 -5.78 0.02 -7.72
CA ASP A 60 -6.67 0.06 -8.88
C ASP A 60 -5.82 0.11 -10.15
N ARG A 61 -5.65 -1.05 -10.80
CA ARG A 61 -4.85 -1.18 -12.01
C ARG A 61 -5.30 -0.22 -13.11
N LYS A 62 -6.60 0.09 -13.24
CA LYS A 62 -7.07 1.02 -14.28
C LYS A 62 -6.59 2.44 -14.00
N LYS A 63 -6.63 2.88 -12.74
CA LYS A 63 -6.07 4.19 -12.35
C LYS A 63 -4.59 4.26 -12.59
N LEU A 64 -3.86 3.20 -12.25
CA LEU A 64 -2.43 3.15 -12.45
C LEU A 64 -2.04 3.19 -13.95
N GLU A 65 -2.79 2.52 -14.82
CA GLU A 65 -2.61 2.61 -16.28
C GLU A 65 -2.87 4.04 -16.81
N MET A 66 -3.92 4.70 -16.31
CA MET A 66 -4.22 6.10 -16.67
C MET A 66 -3.11 7.04 -16.17
N LEU A 67 -2.57 6.78 -14.98
CA LEU A 67 -1.47 7.55 -14.41
C LEU A 67 -0.21 7.41 -15.27
N PHE A 68 0.19 6.18 -15.61
CA PHE A 68 1.33 5.95 -16.52
C PHE A 68 1.11 6.64 -17.87
N SER A 69 -0.12 6.61 -18.39
CA SER A 69 -0.47 7.27 -19.65
C SER A 69 -0.28 8.80 -19.63
N LYS A 70 -0.28 9.44 -18.45
CA LYS A 70 0.03 10.88 -18.30
C LYS A 70 1.51 11.20 -18.57
N TYR A 71 2.39 10.25 -18.31
CA TYR A 71 3.84 10.46 -18.30
C TYR A 71 4.60 9.71 -19.40
N LYS A 72 4.00 8.67 -20.00
CA LYS A 72 4.64 7.92 -21.07
C LYS A 72 5.04 8.80 -22.25
N ASP A 73 6.07 8.36 -22.97
CA ASP A 73 6.50 9.01 -24.19
C ASP A 73 5.48 8.76 -25.33
N PRO A 74 5.12 9.79 -26.13
CA PRO A 74 4.20 9.62 -27.25
C PRO A 74 4.72 8.73 -28.39
N VAL A 75 6.04 8.63 -28.54
CA VAL A 75 6.73 7.86 -29.57
C VAL A 75 7.06 6.45 -29.06
N GLU A 76 7.47 6.33 -27.80
CA GLU A 76 7.79 5.07 -27.10
C GLU A 76 6.75 4.76 -26.00
N PRO A 77 5.56 4.24 -26.33
CA PRO A 77 4.44 4.12 -25.38
C PRO A 77 4.67 3.17 -24.20
N ASP A 78 5.70 2.33 -24.27
CA ASP A 78 6.11 1.42 -23.19
C ASP A 78 7.19 2.03 -22.28
N LYS A 79 7.51 3.31 -22.44
CA LYS A 79 8.55 4.02 -21.69
C LYS A 79 8.06 5.40 -21.25
N MET A 80 8.54 5.81 -20.08
CA MET A 80 8.54 7.19 -19.60
C MET A 80 9.98 7.71 -19.74
N THR A 81 10.23 8.59 -20.69
CA THR A 81 11.55 9.22 -20.92
C THR A 81 11.82 10.32 -19.90
N ALA A 82 12.95 11.02 -20.04
CA ALA A 82 13.33 12.11 -19.15
C ALA A 82 12.23 13.19 -19.03
N GLU A 83 11.56 13.56 -20.13
CA GLU A 83 10.46 14.53 -20.08
C GLU A 83 9.27 14.02 -19.24
N GLY A 84 8.97 12.72 -19.35
CA GLY A 84 7.93 12.08 -18.56
C GLY A 84 8.28 11.99 -17.08
N VAL A 85 9.52 11.61 -16.77
CA VAL A 85 10.04 11.53 -15.40
C VAL A 85 10.01 12.91 -14.74
N MET A 86 10.43 13.97 -15.43
CA MET A 86 10.38 15.33 -14.90
C MET A 86 8.96 15.75 -14.51
N LYS A 87 7.97 15.50 -15.38
CA LYS A 87 6.55 15.78 -15.07
C LYS A 87 6.04 14.97 -13.88
N PHE A 88 6.45 13.71 -13.77
CA PHE A 88 6.10 12.86 -12.64
C PHE A 88 6.69 13.39 -11.33
N LEU A 89 7.94 13.85 -11.34
CA LEU A 89 8.59 14.46 -10.18
C LEU A 89 7.97 15.82 -9.81
N ASP A 90 7.57 16.62 -10.80
CA ASP A 90 6.86 17.88 -10.57
C ASP A 90 5.52 17.64 -9.85
N ASP A 91 4.73 16.66 -10.29
CA ASP A 91 3.46 16.30 -9.63
C ASP A 91 3.69 15.76 -8.21
N LEU A 92 4.79 15.05 -7.97
CA LEU A 92 5.23 14.62 -6.64
C LEU A 92 5.84 15.74 -5.79
N ASN A 93 6.03 16.93 -6.37
CA ASN A 93 6.68 18.07 -5.73
C ASN A 93 8.12 17.77 -5.27
N LEU A 94 8.86 17.00 -6.08
CA LEU A 94 10.24 16.60 -5.83
C LEU A 94 11.21 17.26 -6.82
N SER A 95 12.32 17.83 -6.31
CA SER A 95 13.42 18.24 -7.19
C SER A 95 14.13 17.00 -7.76
N PRO A 96 14.58 17.03 -9.03
CA PRO A 96 15.31 15.92 -9.66
C PRO A 96 16.60 15.55 -8.92
N GLU A 97 17.21 16.50 -8.21
CA GLU A 97 18.43 16.26 -7.42
C GLU A 97 18.14 15.67 -6.02
N SER A 98 16.86 15.50 -5.65
CA SER A 98 16.50 14.95 -4.36
C SER A 98 16.89 13.48 -4.24
N LYS A 99 17.49 13.10 -3.10
CA LYS A 99 17.77 11.69 -2.77
C LYS A 99 16.52 10.80 -2.79
N LEU A 100 15.34 11.38 -2.61
CA LEU A 100 14.07 10.64 -2.67
C LEU A 100 13.81 10.10 -4.08
N VAL A 101 14.26 10.81 -5.13
CA VAL A 101 14.16 10.35 -6.52
C VAL A 101 14.96 9.06 -6.73
N LEU A 102 16.16 8.96 -6.16
CA LEU A 102 16.97 7.75 -6.21
C LEU A 102 16.30 6.58 -5.45
N ILE A 103 15.63 6.87 -4.33
CA ILE A 103 14.87 5.85 -3.59
C ILE A 103 13.69 5.35 -4.43
N ILE A 104 12.98 6.23 -5.14
CA ILE A 104 11.90 5.84 -6.06
C ILE A 104 12.44 4.94 -7.17
N ALA A 105 13.51 5.36 -7.84
CA ALA A 105 14.14 4.56 -8.90
C ALA A 105 14.56 3.17 -8.40
N TRP A 106 15.15 3.09 -7.20
CA TRP A 106 15.50 1.82 -6.56
C TRP A 106 14.27 0.96 -6.25
N LYS A 107 13.20 1.54 -5.71
CA LYS A 107 11.93 0.82 -5.45
C LYS A 107 11.27 0.32 -6.73
N PHE A 108 11.40 1.06 -7.82
CA PHE A 108 10.89 0.68 -9.15
C PHE A 108 11.80 -0.34 -9.84
N ARG A 109 12.98 -0.61 -9.28
CA ARG A 109 14.02 -1.46 -9.86
C ARG A 109 14.43 -1.00 -11.24
N ALA A 110 14.49 0.32 -11.43
CA ALA A 110 14.83 0.94 -12.70
C ALA A 110 16.21 0.48 -13.18
N ALA A 111 16.27 -0.03 -14.41
CA ALA A 111 17.50 -0.52 -15.02
C ALA A 111 18.40 0.60 -15.54
N ALA A 112 17.80 1.74 -15.91
CA ALA A 112 18.49 2.91 -16.46
C ALA A 112 18.09 4.20 -15.74
N GLN A 113 18.97 5.19 -15.78
CA GLN A 113 18.67 6.54 -15.27
C GLN A 113 17.82 7.33 -16.27
N CYS A 114 17.09 8.32 -15.76
CA CYS A 114 16.29 9.26 -16.56
C CYS A 114 15.16 8.62 -17.38
N GLU A 115 14.83 7.36 -17.14
CA GLU A 115 13.69 6.70 -17.76
C GLU A 115 13.11 5.63 -16.82
N PHE A 116 11.82 5.33 -17.03
CA PHE A 116 11.18 4.14 -16.49
C PHE A 116 10.45 3.43 -17.62
N THR A 117 10.62 2.12 -17.73
CA THR A 117 9.73 1.29 -18.53
C THR A 117 8.35 1.23 -17.88
N ARG A 118 7.34 0.90 -18.67
CA ARG A 118 5.99 0.64 -18.18
C ARG A 118 5.97 -0.44 -17.11
N GLU A 119 6.74 -1.51 -17.29
CA GLU A 119 6.81 -2.59 -16.32
C GLU A 119 7.37 -2.13 -14.97
N GLU A 120 8.49 -1.39 -14.98
CA GLU A 120 9.10 -0.83 -13.76
C GLU A 120 8.14 0.11 -13.03
N PHE A 121 7.48 1.01 -13.74
CA PHE A 121 6.50 1.94 -13.15
C PHE A 121 5.32 1.19 -12.54
N MET A 122 4.71 0.27 -13.29
CA MET A 122 3.53 -0.47 -12.84
C MET A 122 3.84 -1.39 -11.66
N ALA A 123 4.98 -2.07 -11.69
CA ALA A 123 5.43 -2.94 -10.60
C ALA A 123 5.80 -2.13 -9.35
N GLY A 124 6.56 -1.05 -9.53
CA GLY A 124 7.00 -0.18 -8.43
C GLY A 124 5.83 0.46 -7.69
N MET A 125 4.89 1.06 -8.42
CA MET A 125 3.68 1.65 -7.84
C MET A 125 2.79 0.59 -7.15
N THR A 126 2.71 -0.61 -7.71
CA THR A 126 1.98 -1.74 -7.08
C THR A 126 2.64 -2.18 -5.78
N GLU A 127 3.97 -2.28 -5.75
CA GLU A 127 4.73 -2.64 -4.53
C GLU A 127 4.58 -1.57 -3.45
N LEU A 128 4.49 -0.29 -3.85
CA LEU A 128 4.20 0.83 -2.95
C LEU A 128 2.72 0.96 -2.58
N CYS A 129 1.85 0.12 -3.16
CA CYS A 129 0.40 0.19 -2.97
C CYS A 129 -0.22 1.54 -3.38
N ALA A 130 0.39 2.22 -4.36
CA ALA A 130 -0.01 3.52 -4.88
C ALA A 130 -0.65 3.40 -6.27
N ASP A 131 -1.80 4.05 -6.46
CA ASP A 131 -2.52 4.15 -7.74
C ASP A 131 -2.84 5.60 -8.15
N SER A 132 -2.28 6.57 -7.42
CA SER A 132 -2.35 8.00 -7.66
C SER A 132 -1.10 8.70 -7.08
N ILE A 133 -0.93 10.00 -7.33
CA ILE A 133 0.23 10.77 -6.85
C ILE A 133 0.14 11.07 -5.34
N GLU A 134 -1.08 11.14 -4.81
CA GLU A 134 -1.34 11.49 -3.40
C GLU A 134 -1.11 10.34 -2.43
N LYS A 135 -0.99 9.10 -2.92
CA LYS A 135 -0.73 7.89 -2.14
C LYS A 135 0.76 7.59 -2.09
#